data_AF-A0A0T6XSR9-F1
#
_entry.id   AF-A0A0T6XSR9-F1
#
_cell.length_a   1.000
_cell.length_b   1.000
_cell.length_c   1.000
_cell.angle_alpha   90.00
_cell.angle_beta   90.00
_cell.angle_gamma   90.00
#
_symmetry.space_group_name_H-M   'P 1'
#
loop_
_entity.id
_entity.type
_entity.pdbx_description
1 polymer ?
#
loop_
_entity_poly.entity_id
_entity_poly.type
_entity_poly.pdbx_seq_one_letter_code
_entity_poly.pdbx_strand_id
1 'polypeptide(L)'
;MRAAEPAMTSTLAQTKEDISRAIARMHGAILSSAIDCECRDRVGEALRDLERLERERIERSLLTAAGEQRRRIAALLELLDDFDPKETDTLDDGTMAEAGLLFADIAAAAELGSYLLRQARQVHHSSDVVQEVSNRAAPSE
;
A
#
# COMPACT_ATOMS: atom_id res chain seq x y z
N MET A 1 -3.72 -14.12 -24.55
CA MET A 1 -4.69 -13.65 -23.52
C MET A 1 -4.23 -12.31 -22.98
N ARG A 2 -5.17 -11.45 -22.58
CA ARG A 2 -5.05 -9.98 -22.41
C ARG A 2 -3.97 -9.53 -21.41
N ALA A 3 -3.09 -8.63 -21.86
CA ALA A 3 -2.38 -7.68 -21.00
C ALA A 3 -3.34 -6.51 -20.68
N ALA A 4 -3.95 -6.51 -19.49
CA ALA A 4 -4.90 -5.48 -19.07
C ALA A 4 -4.54 -4.81 -17.71
N GLU A 5 -3.38 -5.12 -17.14
CA GLU A 5 -3.03 -4.71 -15.76
C GLU A 5 -2.30 -3.36 -15.56
N PRO A 6 -1.57 -2.75 -16.53
CA PRO A 6 -0.87 -1.48 -16.25
C PRO A 6 -1.79 -0.25 -16.25
N ALA A 7 -2.98 -0.34 -16.87
CA ALA A 7 -3.92 0.77 -16.97
C ALA A 7 -4.69 1.02 -15.66
N MET A 8 -5.00 -0.04 -14.90
CA MET A 8 -5.82 0.06 -13.69
C MET A 8 -5.03 0.60 -12.48
N THR A 9 -3.74 0.25 -12.37
CA THR A 9 -2.84 0.79 -11.34
C THR A 9 -2.54 2.27 -11.56
N SER A 10 -2.35 2.67 -12.82
CA SER A 10 -2.21 4.08 -13.23
C SER A 10 -3.47 4.89 -12.90
N THR A 11 -4.66 4.33 -13.17
CA THR A 11 -5.94 4.99 -12.88
C THR A 11 -6.18 5.19 -11.39
N LEU A 12 -5.81 4.21 -10.55
CA LEU A 12 -5.92 4.31 -9.08
C LEU A 12 -4.93 5.32 -8.49
N ALA A 13 -3.69 5.34 -8.99
CA ALA A 13 -2.68 6.32 -8.60
C ALA A 13 -3.12 7.75 -8.98
N GLN A 14 -3.67 7.91 -10.19
CA GLN A 14 -4.21 9.17 -10.69
C GLN A 14 -5.40 9.66 -9.85
N THR A 15 -6.35 8.77 -9.51
CA THR A 15 -7.49 9.14 -8.66
C THR A 15 -7.05 9.51 -7.24
N LYS A 16 -6.07 8.83 -6.67
CA LYS A 16 -5.50 9.19 -5.36
C LYS A 16 -4.87 10.59 -5.38
N GLU A 17 -4.14 10.91 -6.44
CA GLU A 17 -3.50 12.21 -6.62
C GLU A 17 -4.54 13.33 -6.84
N ASP A 18 -5.61 13.05 -7.58
CA ASP A 18 -6.69 14.01 -7.82
C ASP A 18 -7.55 14.26 -6.58
N ILE A 19 -7.81 13.23 -5.76
CA ILE A 19 -8.45 13.39 -4.44
C ILE A 19 -7.57 14.24 -3.53
N SER A 20 -6.26 13.96 -3.48
CA SER A 20 -5.31 14.73 -2.65
C SER A 20 -5.26 16.21 -3.08
N ARG A 21 -5.28 16.47 -4.39
CA ARG A 21 -5.31 17.82 -4.97
C ARG A 21 -6.62 18.55 -4.68
N ALA A 22 -7.75 17.84 -4.71
CA ALA A 22 -9.06 18.40 -4.37
C ALA A 22 -9.13 18.79 -2.89
N ILE A 23 -8.65 17.92 -1.99
CA ILE A 23 -8.57 18.19 -0.55
C ILE A 23 -7.69 19.42 -0.27
N ALA A 24 -6.51 19.51 -0.91
CA ALA A 24 -5.63 20.68 -0.75
C ALA A 24 -6.28 22.00 -1.20
N ARG A 25 -7.06 21.97 -2.30
CA ARG A 25 -7.82 23.14 -2.76
C ARG A 25 -8.96 23.51 -1.82
N MET A 26 -9.70 22.53 -1.31
CA MET A 26 -10.77 22.76 -0.34
C MET A 26 -10.20 23.35 0.96
N HIS A 27 -9.07 22.84 1.43
CA HIS A 27 -8.37 23.40 2.58
C HIS A 27 -7.97 24.86 2.38
N GLY A 28 -7.35 25.19 1.24
CA GLY A 28 -6.99 26.56 0.90
C GLY A 28 -8.20 27.50 0.81
N ALA A 29 -9.34 27.02 0.30
CA ALA A 29 -10.58 27.81 0.22
C ALA A 29 -11.24 28.02 1.59
N ILE A 30 -11.20 27.02 2.48
CA ILE A 30 -11.79 27.12 3.82
C ILE A 30 -10.92 28.02 4.72
N LEU A 31 -9.59 27.88 4.69
CA LEU A 31 -8.70 28.72 5.48
C LEU A 31 -8.67 30.19 5.02
N SER A 32 -8.86 30.44 3.72
CA SER A 32 -8.93 31.79 3.16
C SER A 32 -10.29 32.48 3.36
N SER A 33 -11.35 31.71 3.67
CA SER A 33 -12.69 32.23 3.98
C SER A 33 -13.03 32.25 5.47
N ALA A 34 -12.22 31.60 6.32
CA ALA A 34 -12.38 31.65 7.78
C ALA A 34 -12.22 33.10 8.28
N ILE A 35 -13.33 33.67 8.74
CA ILE A 35 -13.46 35.07 9.20
C ILE A 35 -12.75 35.30 10.55
N ASP A 36 -12.46 34.22 11.29
CA ASP A 36 -11.92 34.24 12.64
C ASP A 36 -10.79 33.19 12.81
N CYS A 37 -9.76 33.53 13.58
CA CYS A 37 -8.59 32.70 13.86
C CYS A 37 -8.94 31.37 14.56
N GLU A 38 -9.95 31.35 15.43
CA GLU A 38 -10.44 30.18 16.15
C GLU A 38 -11.06 29.16 15.18
N CYS A 39 -11.86 29.62 14.20
CA CYS A 39 -12.36 28.76 13.12
C CYS A 39 -11.21 28.18 12.27
N ARG A 40 -10.19 28.98 11.99
CA ARG A 40 -8.99 28.54 11.25
C ARG A 40 -8.23 27.46 12.01
N ASP A 41 -8.05 27.63 13.32
CA ASP A 41 -7.32 26.68 14.17
C ASP A 41 -8.06 25.35 14.29
N ARG A 42 -9.39 25.38 14.51
CA ARG A 42 -10.24 24.19 14.55
C ARG A 42 -10.22 23.39 13.26
N VAL A 43 -10.28 24.07 12.10
CA VAL A 43 -10.19 23.39 10.80
C VAL A 43 -8.80 22.79 10.61
N GLY A 44 -7.75 23.52 10.98
CA GLY A 44 -6.38 23.02 10.92
C GLY A 44 -6.16 21.78 11.79
N GLU A 45 -6.74 21.76 12.98
CA GLU A 45 -6.70 20.59 13.89
C GLU A 45 -7.44 19.39 13.29
N ALA A 46 -8.69 19.59 12.84
CA ALA A 46 -9.49 18.53 12.23
C ALA A 46 -8.80 17.88 11.01
N LEU A 47 -8.06 18.67 10.23
CA LEU A 47 -7.33 18.14 9.07
C LEU A 47 -6.05 17.40 9.45
N ARG A 48 -5.32 17.84 10.48
CA ARG A 48 -4.20 17.06 11.02
C ARG A 48 -4.66 15.70 11.55
N ASP A 49 -5.81 15.66 12.21
CA ASP A 49 -6.42 14.42 12.68
C ASP A 49 -6.85 13.51 11.54
N LEU A 50 -7.51 14.07 10.53
CA LEU A 50 -7.91 13.31 9.35
C LEU A 50 -6.69 12.71 8.63
N GLU A 51 -5.63 13.50 8.44
CA GLU A 51 -4.39 13.03 7.83
C GLU A 51 -3.76 11.88 8.63
N ARG A 52 -3.75 11.97 9.96
CA ARG A 52 -3.24 10.89 10.83
C ARG A 52 -4.08 9.61 10.67
N LEU A 53 -5.40 9.73 10.74
CA LEU A 53 -6.31 8.58 10.59
C LEU A 53 -6.20 7.92 9.22
N GLU A 54 -6.08 8.71 8.15
CA GLU A 54 -5.90 8.17 6.81
C GLU A 54 -4.52 7.51 6.62
N ARG A 55 -3.43 8.05 7.21
CA ARG A 55 -2.13 7.36 7.22
C ARG A 55 -2.19 6.01 7.91
N GLU A 56 -2.78 5.93 9.11
CA GLU A 56 -2.98 4.68 9.85
C GLU A 56 -3.85 3.67 9.06
N ARG A 57 -4.86 4.16 8.36
CA ARG A 57 -5.72 3.33 7.49
C ARG A 57 -4.93 2.78 6.30
N ILE A 58 -4.15 3.62 5.63
CA ILE A 58 -3.32 3.22 4.48
C ILE A 58 -2.27 2.20 4.91
N GLU A 59 -1.58 2.43 6.03
CA GLU A 59 -0.59 1.48 6.56
C GLU A 59 -1.22 0.10 6.81
N ARG A 60 -2.34 0.05 7.53
CA ARG A 60 -3.07 -1.21 7.77
C ARG A 60 -3.50 -1.91 6.48
N SER A 61 -3.95 -1.15 5.49
CA SER A 61 -4.32 -1.71 4.18
C SER A 61 -3.12 -2.32 3.46
N LEU A 62 -1.96 -1.67 3.49
CA LEU A 62 -0.73 -2.17 2.87
C LEU A 62 -0.23 -3.44 3.57
N LEU A 63 -0.24 -3.46 4.91
CA LEU A 63 0.14 -4.64 5.69
C LEU A 63 -0.81 -5.83 5.45
N THR A 64 -2.11 -5.56 5.34
CA THR A 64 -3.12 -6.59 5.02
C THR A 64 -2.86 -7.19 3.64
N ALA A 65 -2.62 -6.34 2.64
CA ALA A 65 -2.30 -6.77 1.28
C ALA A 65 -0.98 -7.57 1.20
N ALA A 66 0.04 -7.19 1.97
CA ALA A 66 1.28 -7.97 2.07
C ALA A 66 1.02 -9.35 2.71
N GLY A 67 0.16 -9.42 3.73
CA GLY A 67 -0.28 -10.67 4.34
C GLY A 67 -1.04 -11.59 3.37
N GLU A 68 -1.78 -11.01 2.43
CA GLU A 68 -2.46 -11.74 1.35
C GLU A 68 -1.46 -12.34 0.36
N GLN A 69 -0.41 -11.60 -0.02
CA GLN A 69 0.67 -12.17 -0.85
C GLN A 69 1.38 -13.33 -0.15
N ARG A 70 1.62 -13.25 1.17
CA ARG A 70 2.15 -14.37 1.95
C ARG A 70 1.25 -15.61 1.87
N ARG A 71 -0.08 -15.44 2.02
CA ARG A 71 -1.04 -16.55 1.89
C ARG A 71 -1.07 -17.13 0.47
N ARG A 72 -0.98 -16.27 -0.55
CA ARG A 72 -0.89 -16.70 -1.95
C ARG A 72 0.35 -17.54 -2.21
N ILE A 73 1.53 -17.11 -1.72
CA ILE A 73 2.77 -17.89 -1.83
C ILE A 73 2.61 -19.25 -1.19
N ALA A 74 2.02 -19.33 0.01
CA ALA A 74 1.80 -20.62 0.67
C ALA A 74 0.93 -21.57 -0.17
N ALA A 75 -0.18 -21.08 -0.74
CA ALA A 75 -1.02 -21.89 -1.62
C ALA A 75 -0.31 -22.33 -2.90
N LEU A 76 0.54 -21.47 -3.49
CA LEU A 76 1.34 -21.83 -4.67
C LEU A 76 2.42 -22.88 -4.35
N LEU A 77 2.98 -22.85 -3.13
CA LEU A 77 3.90 -23.88 -2.67
C LEU A 77 3.20 -25.22 -2.48
N GLU A 78 1.97 -25.24 -1.96
CA GLU A 78 1.17 -26.48 -1.88
C GLU A 78 0.92 -27.10 -3.26
N LEU A 79 0.71 -26.29 -4.30
CA LEU A 79 0.59 -26.80 -5.68
C LEU A 79 1.93 -27.30 -6.25
N LEU A 80 3.04 -26.71 -5.83
CA LEU A 80 4.38 -27.15 -6.24
C LEU A 80 4.83 -28.44 -5.57
N ASP A 81 4.22 -28.86 -4.45
CA ASP A 81 4.57 -30.12 -3.78
C ASP A 81 4.33 -31.34 -4.68
N ASP A 82 3.44 -31.23 -5.68
CA ASP A 82 3.19 -32.27 -6.68
C ASP A 82 4.35 -32.41 -7.69
N PHE A 83 5.27 -31.44 -7.76
CA PHE A 83 6.45 -31.50 -8.62
C PHE A 83 7.59 -32.26 -7.91
N ASP A 84 7.75 -33.56 -8.21
CA ASP A 84 8.90 -34.35 -7.76
C ASP A 84 9.97 -34.51 -8.87
N PRO A 85 11.13 -33.84 -8.77
CA PRO A 85 12.20 -33.99 -9.76
C PRO A 85 12.86 -35.38 -9.78
N LYS A 86 12.51 -36.28 -8.85
CA LYS A 86 13.04 -37.65 -8.78
C LYS A 86 12.16 -38.67 -9.50
N GLU A 87 10.91 -38.36 -9.80
CA GLU A 87 10.03 -39.24 -10.57
C GLU A 87 10.21 -39.02 -12.08
N THR A 88 11.34 -39.48 -12.61
CA THR A 88 11.70 -39.28 -14.03
C THR A 88 10.74 -39.93 -15.02
N ASP A 89 9.93 -40.89 -14.60
CA ASP A 89 8.94 -41.58 -15.45
C ASP A 89 7.63 -40.76 -15.59
N THR A 90 7.35 -39.84 -14.67
CA THR A 90 6.16 -38.95 -14.68
C THR A 90 6.49 -37.51 -15.05
N LEU A 91 7.79 -37.16 -15.06
CA LEU A 91 8.27 -35.83 -15.40
C LEU A 91 8.25 -35.57 -16.92
N ASP A 92 7.12 -35.06 -17.42
CA ASP A 92 6.98 -34.63 -18.82
C ASP A 92 7.20 -33.11 -19.01
N ASP A 93 7.31 -32.69 -20.28
CA ASP A 93 7.49 -31.28 -20.64
C ASP A 93 6.37 -30.37 -20.12
N GLY A 94 5.15 -30.90 -20.00
CA GLY A 94 4.00 -30.17 -19.49
C GLY A 94 4.13 -29.87 -17.99
N THR A 95 4.49 -30.89 -17.23
CA THR A 95 4.72 -30.82 -15.78
C THR A 95 5.86 -29.86 -15.45
N MET A 96 6.96 -29.91 -16.21
CA MET A 96 8.06 -28.94 -16.07
C MET A 96 7.63 -27.51 -16.39
N ALA A 97 6.82 -27.31 -17.43
CA ALA A 97 6.31 -26.00 -17.79
C ALA A 97 5.36 -25.44 -16.72
N GLU A 98 4.49 -26.27 -16.16
CA GLU A 98 3.57 -25.89 -15.08
C GLU A 98 4.31 -25.50 -13.81
N ALA A 99 5.28 -26.30 -13.36
CA ALA A 99 6.13 -25.96 -12.23
C ALA A 99 6.87 -24.63 -12.45
N GLY A 100 7.36 -24.39 -13.68
CA GLY A 100 7.98 -23.12 -14.07
C GLY A 100 7.02 -21.91 -13.94
N LEU A 101 5.75 -22.07 -14.31
CA LEU A 101 4.73 -21.04 -14.14
C LEU A 101 4.43 -20.77 -12.66
N LEU A 102 4.32 -21.82 -11.84
CA LEU A 102 4.11 -21.66 -10.39
C LEU A 102 5.26 -20.92 -9.72
N PHE A 103 6.52 -21.20 -10.09
CA PHE A 103 7.67 -20.43 -9.61
C PHE A 103 7.61 -18.95 -10.02
N ALA A 104 7.20 -18.67 -11.26
CA ALA A 104 7.02 -17.29 -11.73
C ALA A 104 5.93 -16.55 -10.95
N ASP A 105 4.82 -17.21 -10.64
CA ASP A 105 3.74 -16.66 -9.83
C ASP A 105 4.16 -16.40 -8.38
N ILE A 106 4.97 -17.28 -7.78
CA ILE A 106 5.57 -17.08 -6.45
C ILE A 106 6.48 -15.86 -6.46
N ALA A 107 7.34 -15.73 -7.48
CA ALA A 107 8.24 -14.59 -7.61
C ALA A 107 7.44 -13.28 -7.70
N ALA A 108 6.40 -13.23 -8.54
CA ALA A 108 5.54 -12.06 -8.68
C ALA A 108 4.83 -11.70 -7.36
N ALA A 109 4.30 -12.69 -6.64
CA ALA A 109 3.67 -12.47 -5.34
C ALA A 109 4.68 -11.96 -4.29
N ALA A 110 5.90 -12.50 -4.28
CA ALA A 110 6.97 -12.09 -3.38
C ALA A 110 7.45 -10.66 -3.66
N GLU A 111 7.61 -10.30 -4.94
CA GLU A 111 7.96 -8.93 -5.36
C GLU A 111 6.90 -7.92 -4.93
N LEU A 112 5.62 -8.24 -5.18
CA LEU A 112 4.51 -7.40 -4.77
C LEU A 112 4.44 -7.26 -3.25
N GLY A 113 4.58 -8.36 -2.49
CA GLY A 113 4.62 -8.33 -1.03
C GLY A 113 5.76 -7.45 -0.50
N SER A 114 6.95 -7.57 -1.09
CA SER A 114 8.11 -6.75 -0.75
C SER A 114 7.87 -5.26 -1.05
N TYR A 115 7.26 -4.94 -2.19
CA TYR A 115 6.88 -3.57 -2.55
C TYR A 115 5.85 -2.97 -1.57
N LEU A 116 4.80 -3.73 -1.22
CA LEU A 116 3.77 -3.31 -0.26
C LEU A 116 4.37 -2.99 1.12
N LEU A 117 5.29 -3.84 1.59
CA LEU A 117 5.98 -3.61 2.87
C LEU A 117 6.90 -2.38 2.83
N ARG A 118 7.60 -2.13 1.71
CA ARG A 118 8.39 -0.89 1.55
C ARG A 118 7.51 0.35 1.61
N GLN A 119 6.35 0.33 0.98
CA GLN A 119 5.39 1.44 1.06
C GLN A 119 4.83 1.61 2.47
N ALA A 120 4.47 0.52 3.16
CA ALA A 120 3.97 0.58 4.53
C ALA A 120 5.01 1.26 5.45
N ARG A 121 6.29 0.89 5.31
CA ARG A 121 7.40 1.52 6.05
C ARG A 121 7.55 3.02 5.76
N GLN A 122 7.34 3.45 4.51
CA GLN A 122 7.40 4.87 4.16
C GLN A 122 6.27 5.66 4.83
N VAL A 123 5.05 5.10 4.82
CA VAL A 123 3.88 5.72 5.48
C VAL A 123 4.10 5.78 7.00
N HIS A 124 4.62 4.72 7.60
CA HIS A 124 4.95 4.66 9.02
C HIS A 124 5.98 5.75 9.40
N HIS A 125 7.11 5.81 8.71
CA HIS A 125 8.16 6.80 8.98
C HIS A 125 7.66 8.25 8.77
N SER A 126 6.81 8.50 7.77
CA SER A 126 6.23 9.83 7.60
C SER A 126 5.33 10.24 8.78
N SER A 127 4.72 9.26 9.46
CA SER A 127 3.92 9.49 10.66
C SER A 127 4.80 9.84 11.86
N ASP A 128 5.92 9.14 12.06
CA ASP A 128 6.88 9.41 13.14
C ASP A 128 7.47 10.83 13.06
N VAL A 129 7.86 11.26 11.86
CA VAL A 129 8.43 12.61 11.65
C VAL A 129 7.40 13.71 11.94
N VAL A 130 6.15 13.52 11.52
CA VAL A 130 5.07 14.49 11.80
C VAL A 130 4.78 14.55 13.31
N GLN A 131 4.80 13.40 13.99
CA GLN A 131 4.60 13.31 15.44
C GLN A 131 5.73 14.02 16.21
N GLU A 132 7.00 13.83 15.83
CA GLU A 132 8.15 14.49 16.46
C GLU A 132 8.11 16.02 16.29
N VAL A 133 7.73 16.51 15.11
CA VAL A 133 7.61 17.95 14.85
C VAL A 133 6.47 18.54 15.67
N SER A 134 5.33 17.85 15.79
CA SER A 134 4.21 18.29 16.62
C SER A 134 4.60 18.32 18.11
N ASN A 135 5.34 17.32 18.59
CA ASN A 135 5.82 17.28 19.98
C ASN A 135 6.84 18.39 20.31
N ARG A 136 7.66 18.83 19.34
CA ARG A 136 8.60 19.95 19.53
C ARG A 136 7.96 21.34 19.45
N ALA A 137 6.80 21.44 18.80
CA ALA A 137 6.06 22.70 18.68
C ALA A 137 5.14 22.99 19.88
N ALA A 138 4.88 21.98 20.74
CA ALA A 138 4.19 22.19 22.01
C ALA A 138 5.13 22.90 23.00
N PRO A 139 4.74 24.06 23.58
CA PRO A 139 5.56 24.72 24.58
C PRO A 139 5.67 23.84 25.83
N SER A 140 6.89 23.69 26.34
CA SER A 140 7.10 23.11 27.67
C SER A 140 6.38 23.98 28.71
N GLU A 141 5.41 23.39 29.42
CA GLU A 141 4.81 24.01 30.61
C GLU A 141 5.85 24.24 31.71
#